data_AF-B7X6D1-F1
#
_entry.id   AF-B7X6D1-F1
#
_cell.length_a   1.000
_cell.length_b   1.000
_cell.length_c   1.000
_cell.angle_alpha   90.00
_cell.angle_beta   90.00
_cell.angle_gamma   90.00
#
_symmetry.space_group_name_H-M   'P 1'
#
loop_
_entity.id
_entity.type
_entity.pdbx_description
1 polymer ?
#
loop_
_entity_poly.entity_id
_entity_poly.type
_entity_poly.pdbx_seq_one_letter_code
_entity_poly.pdbx_strand_id
1 'polypeptide(L)'
;PLSNELVNYVNKRNTTWKAGHNFHNVDLSYVKRLCGTFLGGPKLPQRVWFAEDVVLPENFDAREQWPNCPTIKEIRDQGSCGSCWAFGAVEAISDRICIRTNGHVSVEVSAEDMLTCCGDQCGDGCNGGFPAEAWNFWTKQGLVSGGLYDSHVGCRPYSIPP
;
A
#
# COMPACT_ATOMS: atom_id res chain seq x y z
N PRO A 1 11.78 -11.20 -16.39
CA PRO A 1 11.14 -12.48 -16.03
C PRO A 1 10.10 -13.02 -17.04
N LEU A 2 9.30 -12.18 -17.71
CA LEU A 2 8.19 -12.62 -18.57
C LEU A 2 8.53 -12.53 -20.07
N SER A 3 8.00 -13.45 -20.88
CA SER A 3 8.32 -13.54 -22.30
C SER A 3 7.53 -12.57 -23.18
N ASN A 4 8.08 -12.20 -24.35
CA ASN A 4 7.35 -11.45 -25.38
C ASN A 4 6.08 -12.18 -25.85
N GLU A 5 6.10 -13.51 -25.82
CA GLU A 5 4.95 -14.33 -26.19
C GLU A 5 3.74 -14.07 -25.28
N LEU A 6 3.97 -13.91 -23.98
CA LEU A 6 2.90 -13.60 -23.03
C LEU A 6 2.27 -12.23 -23.31
N VAL A 7 3.10 -11.21 -23.52
CA VAL A 7 2.64 -9.85 -23.86
C VAL A 7 1.80 -9.86 -25.15
N ASN A 8 2.31 -10.52 -26.18
CA ASN A 8 1.61 -10.63 -27.46
C ASN A 8 0.32 -11.43 -27.35
N TYR A 9 0.32 -12.51 -26.58
CA TYR A 9 -0.86 -13.32 -26.34
C TYR A 9 -1.99 -12.49 -25.69
N VAL A 10 -1.66 -11.73 -24.64
CA VAL A 10 -2.64 -10.86 -23.97
C VAL A 10 -3.17 -9.80 -24.93
N ASN A 11 -2.29 -9.08 -25.62
CA ASN A 11 -2.70 -8.00 -26.52
C ASN A 11 -3.55 -8.51 -27.70
N LYS A 12 -3.31 -9.74 -28.17
CA LYS A 12 -4.16 -10.38 -29.20
C LYS A 12 -5.57 -10.72 -28.72
N ARG A 13 -5.78 -10.88 -27.40
CA ARG A 13 -7.11 -11.18 -26.84
C ARG A 13 -8.05 -9.98 -26.85
N ASN A 14 -7.55 -8.77 -27.13
CA ASN A 14 -8.33 -7.53 -27.19
C ASN A 14 -9.22 -7.33 -25.94
N THR A 15 -8.62 -7.52 -24.76
CA THR A 15 -9.28 -7.30 -23.47
C THR A 15 -9.38 -5.80 -23.17
N THR A 16 -9.93 -5.44 -22.01
CA THR A 16 -10.07 -4.05 -21.55
C THR A 16 -8.76 -3.37 -21.16
N TRP A 17 -7.61 -4.03 -21.33
CA TRP A 17 -6.29 -3.53 -20.96
C TRP A 17 -5.24 -4.00 -21.96
N LYS A 18 -4.10 -3.30 -22.00
CA LYS A 18 -2.94 -3.65 -22.85
C LYS A 18 -1.76 -4.06 -21.98
N ALA A 19 -1.09 -5.14 -22.37
CA ALA A 19 0.13 -5.62 -21.73
C ALA A 19 1.38 -4.96 -22.31
N GLY A 20 2.36 -4.74 -21.45
CA GLY A 20 3.73 -4.32 -21.78
C GLY A 20 4.71 -4.92 -20.77
N HIS A 21 6.01 -4.74 -21.01
CA HIS A 21 7.03 -5.16 -20.04
C HIS A 21 7.26 -4.07 -19.00
N ASN A 22 7.07 -4.42 -17.73
CA ASN A 22 7.39 -3.55 -16.60
C ASN A 22 8.72 -3.92 -15.92
N PHE A 23 9.17 -5.18 -16.08
CA PHE A 23 10.35 -5.71 -15.39
C PHE A 23 11.39 -6.20 -16.39
N HIS A 24 12.59 -5.62 -16.34
CA HIS A 24 13.74 -5.97 -17.18
C HIS A 24 14.90 -6.43 -16.30
N ASN A 25 15.61 -7.48 -16.68
CA ASN A 25 16.81 -7.98 -15.98
C ASN A 25 16.61 -8.31 -14.48
N VAL A 26 15.39 -8.69 -14.08
CA VAL A 26 15.10 -9.14 -12.71
C VAL A 26 14.90 -10.65 -12.63
N ASP A 27 15.25 -11.21 -11.47
CA ASP A 27 15.01 -12.61 -11.13
C ASP A 27 13.53 -12.88 -10.81
N LEU A 28 13.08 -14.13 -11.01
CA LEU A 28 11.71 -14.51 -10.68
C LEU A 28 11.43 -14.46 -9.18
N SER A 29 12.44 -14.68 -8.34
CA SER A 29 12.32 -14.55 -6.87
C SER A 29 11.97 -13.11 -6.46
N TYR A 30 12.53 -12.10 -7.13
CA TYR A 30 12.16 -10.70 -6.91
C TYR A 30 10.67 -10.48 -7.21
N VAL A 31 10.18 -10.96 -8.36
CA VAL A 31 8.76 -10.83 -8.73
C VAL A 31 7.84 -11.52 -7.71
N LYS A 32 8.23 -12.70 -7.20
CA LYS A 32 7.48 -13.38 -6.14
C LYS A 32 7.49 -12.58 -4.84
N ARG A 33 8.63 -11.99 -4.48
CA ARG A 33 8.81 -11.19 -3.28
C ARG A 33 7.91 -9.95 -3.27
N LEU A 34 7.65 -9.34 -4.43
CA LEU A 34 6.72 -8.20 -4.54
C LEU A 34 5.29 -8.56 -4.04
N CYS A 35 4.89 -9.83 -4.17
CA CYS A 35 3.57 -10.33 -3.77
C CYS A 35 3.51 -10.78 -2.29
N GLY A 36 3.98 -9.95 -1.36
CA GLY A 36 4.13 -10.29 0.06
C GLY A 36 2.86 -10.22 0.93
N THR A 37 1.69 -10.58 0.43
CA THR A 37 0.45 -10.59 1.27
C THR A 37 -0.08 -12.00 1.43
N PHE A 38 -0.36 -12.40 2.67
CA PHE A 38 -1.06 -13.64 2.96
C PHE A 38 -2.58 -13.43 2.93
N LEU A 39 -3.25 -14.16 2.03
CA LEU A 39 -4.71 -14.15 1.93
C LEU A 39 -5.34 -15.08 2.98
N GLY A 40 -6.57 -14.76 3.39
CA GLY A 40 -7.32 -15.59 4.35
C GLY A 40 -6.87 -15.46 5.81
N GLY A 41 -6.10 -14.42 6.14
CA GLY A 41 -5.71 -14.10 7.51
C GLY A 41 -6.86 -13.60 8.40
N PRO A 42 -6.53 -13.02 9.57
CA PRO A 42 -7.50 -12.47 10.51
C PRO A 42 -8.49 -11.52 9.83
N LYS A 43 -9.76 -11.58 10.24
CA LYS A 43 -10.81 -10.69 9.75
C LYS A 43 -11.12 -9.66 10.83
N LEU A 44 -11.06 -8.38 10.46
CA LEU A 44 -11.51 -7.30 11.33
C LEU A 44 -13.04 -7.28 11.44
N PRO A 45 -13.60 -6.71 12.52
CA PRO A 45 -15.04 -6.48 12.62
C PRO A 45 -15.58 -5.74 11.40
N GLN A 46 -16.75 -6.16 10.91
CA GLN A 46 -17.37 -5.51 9.77
C GLN A 46 -17.84 -4.11 10.13
N ARG A 47 -17.45 -3.11 9.31
CA ARG A 47 -18.02 -1.77 9.39
C ARG A 47 -19.31 -1.73 8.57
N VAL A 48 -20.45 -1.79 9.25
CA VAL A 48 -21.77 -1.63 8.63
C VAL A 48 -22.07 -0.14 8.47
N TRP A 49 -22.54 0.26 7.30
CA TRP A 49 -22.98 1.63 7.00
C TRP A 49 -24.38 1.56 6.37
N PHE A 50 -25.32 2.33 6.92
CA PHE A 50 -26.64 2.51 6.30
C PHE A 50 -26.50 3.57 5.22
N ALA A 51 -26.59 3.14 3.96
CA ALA A 51 -26.39 3.97 2.79
C ALA A 51 -27.70 4.47 2.17
N GLU A 52 -28.84 4.32 2.88
CA GLU A 52 -30.19 4.58 2.33
C GLU A 52 -30.34 5.98 1.72
N ASP A 53 -29.64 6.98 2.28
CA ASP A 53 -29.71 8.38 1.80
C ASP A 53 -28.43 8.87 1.10
N VAL A 54 -27.47 7.99 0.81
CA VAL A 54 -26.19 8.40 0.19
C VAL A 54 -26.28 8.28 -1.33
N VAL A 55 -26.35 9.43 -2.01
CA VAL A 55 -26.20 9.50 -3.46
C VAL A 55 -24.71 9.48 -3.82
N LEU A 56 -24.24 8.36 -4.37
CA LEU A 56 -22.86 8.21 -4.82
C LEU A 56 -22.68 8.76 -6.25
N PRO A 57 -21.55 9.41 -6.55
CA PRO A 57 -21.27 9.87 -7.91
C PRO A 57 -20.95 8.69 -8.83
N GLU A 58 -21.16 8.88 -10.13
CA GLU A 58 -20.81 7.89 -11.16
C GLU A 58 -19.30 7.64 -11.24
N ASN A 59 -18.50 8.70 -11.06
CA ASN A 59 -17.05 8.65 -11.03
C ASN A 59 -16.53 9.33 -9.77
N PHE A 60 -15.48 8.77 -9.18
CA PHE A 60 -14.88 9.30 -7.96
C PHE A 60 -13.36 9.13 -8.00
N ASP A 61 -12.64 10.21 -7.70
CA ASP A 61 -11.20 10.21 -7.49
C ASP A 61 -10.87 10.92 -6.17
N ALA A 62 -10.25 10.19 -5.24
CA ALA A 62 -9.86 10.73 -3.94
C ALA A 62 -8.89 11.92 -4.06
N ARG A 63 -8.05 11.96 -5.10
CA ARG A 63 -7.08 13.02 -5.35
C ARG A 63 -7.75 14.33 -5.77
N GLU A 64 -8.91 14.23 -6.41
CA GLU A 64 -9.75 15.37 -6.80
C GLU A 64 -10.65 15.80 -5.63
N GLN A 65 -11.19 14.84 -4.88
CA GLN A 65 -12.06 15.11 -3.72
C GLN A 65 -11.30 15.76 -2.56
N TRP A 66 -10.04 15.38 -2.34
CA TRP A 66 -9.20 15.90 -1.26
C TRP A 66 -7.86 16.44 -1.81
N PRO A 67 -7.89 17.54 -2.59
CA PRO A 67 -6.72 18.04 -3.28
C PRO A 67 -5.64 18.59 -2.34
N ASN A 68 -6.03 18.94 -1.11
CA ASN A 68 -5.14 19.42 -0.05
C ASN A 68 -4.43 18.28 0.70
N CYS A 69 -4.66 17.02 0.31
CA CYS A 69 -4.00 15.85 0.88
C CYS A 69 -2.99 15.26 -0.11
N PRO A 70 -1.72 15.70 -0.08
CA PRO A 70 -0.72 15.30 -1.06
C PRO A 70 -0.39 13.80 -1.01
N THR A 71 -0.54 13.15 0.14
CA THR A 71 -0.27 11.71 0.32
C THR A 71 -1.11 10.83 -0.59
N ILE A 72 -2.32 11.27 -0.98
CA ILE A 72 -3.22 10.50 -1.86
C ILE A 72 -2.63 10.35 -3.28
N LYS A 73 -1.72 11.24 -3.66
CA LYS A 73 -1.03 11.22 -4.97
C LYS A 73 0.32 10.50 -4.91
N GLU A 74 0.83 10.23 -3.72
CA GLU A 74 2.15 9.65 -3.53
C GLU A 74 2.14 8.17 -3.93
N ILE A 75 3.15 7.78 -4.69
CA ILE A 75 3.42 6.38 -5.02
C ILE A 75 4.72 6.01 -4.33
N ARG A 76 4.70 4.90 -3.59
CA ARG A 76 5.84 4.41 -2.82
C ARG A 76 6.42 3.14 -3.42
N ASP A 77 7.63 2.79 -2.99
CA ASP A 77 8.33 1.59 -3.43
C ASP A 77 8.69 0.71 -2.23
N GLN A 78 8.29 -0.57 -2.29
CA GLN A 78 8.59 -1.57 -1.28
C GLN A 78 9.98 -2.22 -1.47
N GLY A 79 10.66 -1.93 -2.58
CA GLY A 79 11.94 -2.52 -2.94
C GLY A 79 11.87 -4.04 -3.07
N SER A 80 12.98 -4.72 -2.78
CA SER A 80 13.08 -6.19 -2.77
C SER A 80 12.54 -6.84 -1.48
N CYS A 81 11.50 -6.25 -0.88
CA CYS A 81 10.85 -6.69 0.35
C CYS A 81 9.36 -6.92 0.11
N GLY A 82 8.80 -8.01 0.61
CA GLY A 82 7.37 -8.33 0.54
C GLY A 82 6.54 -7.59 1.59
N SER A 83 6.74 -6.28 1.68
CA SER A 83 6.11 -5.39 2.68
C SER A 83 4.81 -4.75 2.18
N CYS A 84 4.25 -5.15 1.02
CA CYS A 84 3.04 -4.55 0.45
C CYS A 84 1.83 -4.52 1.42
N TRP A 85 1.73 -5.50 2.33
CA TRP A 85 0.73 -5.55 3.39
C TRP A 85 0.83 -4.36 4.36
N ALA A 86 2.05 -3.88 4.62
CA ALA A 86 2.34 -2.70 5.43
C ALA A 86 2.13 -1.42 4.61
N PHE A 87 2.60 -1.38 3.37
CA PHE A 87 2.49 -0.21 2.48
C PHE A 87 1.04 0.20 2.25
N GLY A 88 0.18 -0.73 1.80
CA GLY A 88 -1.24 -0.43 1.58
C GLY A 88 -1.96 0.02 2.85
N ALA A 89 -1.51 -0.41 4.04
CA ALA A 89 -2.03 0.09 5.30
C ALA A 89 -1.56 1.52 5.58
N VAL A 90 -0.25 1.79 5.56
CA VAL A 90 0.28 3.11 5.94
C VAL A 90 -0.03 4.20 4.92
N GLU A 91 -0.14 3.88 3.63
CA GLU A 91 -0.59 4.81 2.59
C GLU A 91 -2.03 5.27 2.89
N ALA A 92 -2.95 4.32 3.10
CA ALA A 92 -4.33 4.64 3.44
C ALA A 92 -4.48 5.32 4.82
N ILE A 93 -3.62 5.01 5.80
CA ILE A 93 -3.62 5.70 7.09
C ILE A 93 -3.16 7.15 6.91
N SER A 94 -2.10 7.40 6.14
CA SER A 94 -1.59 8.75 5.84
C SER A 94 -2.68 9.63 5.24
N ASP A 95 -3.38 9.09 4.22
CA ASP A 95 -4.51 9.75 3.58
C ASP A 95 -5.63 10.05 4.57
N ARG A 96 -6.00 9.07 5.39
CA ARG A 96 -7.10 9.24 6.36
C ARG A 96 -6.75 10.23 7.46
N ILE A 97 -5.50 10.35 7.87
CA ILE A 97 -5.08 11.41 8.80
C ILE A 97 -5.36 12.77 8.18
N CYS A 98 -4.93 12.99 6.94
CA CYS A 98 -5.18 14.25 6.24
C CYS A 98 -6.67 14.52 6.01
N ILE A 99 -7.42 13.54 5.51
CA ILE A 99 -8.86 13.67 5.26
C ILE A 99 -9.62 13.97 6.55
N ARG A 100 -9.33 13.24 7.64
CA ARG A 100 -10.04 13.41 8.91
C ARG A 100 -9.68 14.69 9.64
N THR A 101 -8.47 15.19 9.44
CA THR A 101 -8.05 16.49 9.95
C THR A 101 -8.39 17.63 8.98
N ASN A 102 -9.14 17.37 7.91
CA ASN A 102 -9.53 18.37 6.90
C ASN A 102 -8.33 19.14 6.34
N GLY A 103 -7.22 18.45 6.07
CA GLY A 103 -5.99 19.01 5.53
C GLY A 103 -5.05 19.69 6.55
N HIS A 104 -5.42 19.79 7.83
CA HIS A 104 -4.59 20.48 8.83
C HIS A 104 -3.33 19.67 9.20
N VAL A 105 -3.37 18.35 9.08
CA VAL A 105 -2.23 17.47 9.32
C VAL A 105 -2.06 16.54 8.14
N SER A 106 -0.99 16.71 7.38
CA SER A 106 -0.57 15.78 6.32
C SER A 106 0.78 15.20 6.70
N VAL A 107 0.84 13.88 6.88
CA VAL A 107 2.05 13.18 7.31
C VAL A 107 2.16 11.84 6.62
N GLU A 108 3.37 11.52 6.19
CA GLU A 108 3.74 10.21 5.69
C GLU A 108 3.93 9.27 6.89
N VAL A 109 3.09 8.24 6.99
CA VAL A 109 3.19 7.23 8.04
C VAL A 109 4.25 6.19 7.65
N SER A 110 5.08 5.82 8.62
CA SER A 110 6.25 4.98 8.39
C SER A 110 5.88 3.54 8.05
N ALA A 111 6.16 3.14 6.80
CA ALA A 111 6.15 1.74 6.41
C ALA A 111 7.23 0.93 7.14
N GLU A 112 8.36 1.58 7.47
CA GLU A 112 9.48 0.98 8.22
C GLU A 112 9.05 0.57 9.63
N ASP A 113 8.32 1.44 10.32
CA ASP A 113 7.85 1.19 11.68
C ASP A 113 6.82 0.05 11.69
N MET A 114 5.85 0.09 10.77
CA MET A 114 4.89 -1.01 10.58
C MET A 114 5.60 -2.34 10.29
N LEU A 115 6.54 -2.33 9.35
CA LEU A 115 7.26 -3.52 8.90
C LEU A 115 8.09 -4.15 10.03
N THR A 116 8.79 -3.32 10.81
CA THR A 116 9.83 -3.81 11.74
C THR A 116 9.34 -3.98 13.18
N CYS A 117 8.30 -3.25 13.60
CA CYS A 117 7.84 -3.26 14.99
C CYS A 117 6.55 -4.04 15.22
N CYS A 118 5.77 -4.34 14.17
CA CYS A 118 4.57 -5.15 14.35
C CYS A 118 4.92 -6.59 14.78
N GLY A 119 6.01 -7.17 14.25
CA GLY A 119 6.44 -8.52 14.55
C GLY A 119 5.44 -9.60 14.10
N ASP A 120 5.49 -10.76 14.75
CA ASP A 120 4.77 -11.98 14.36
C ASP A 120 3.25 -11.80 14.22
N GLN A 121 2.66 -10.83 14.93
CA GLN A 121 1.21 -10.55 14.79
C GLN A 121 0.86 -10.11 13.36
N CYS A 122 1.75 -9.40 12.67
CA CYS A 122 1.54 -9.00 11.29
C CYS A 122 2.04 -10.01 10.27
N GLY A 123 2.77 -11.05 10.69
CA GLY A 123 3.41 -12.03 9.80
C GLY A 123 4.93 -11.98 9.86
N ASP A 124 5.59 -12.23 8.73
CA ASP A 124 7.04 -12.45 8.64
C ASP A 124 7.76 -11.32 7.87
N GLY A 125 7.40 -10.07 8.20
CA GLY A 125 8.03 -8.87 7.64
C GLY A 125 8.10 -8.87 6.11
N CYS A 126 9.32 -8.92 5.56
CA CYS A 126 9.57 -8.94 4.11
C CYS A 126 9.20 -10.26 3.40
N ASN A 127 8.90 -11.33 4.12
CA ASN A 127 8.43 -12.58 3.54
C ASN A 127 6.90 -12.66 3.47
N GLY A 128 6.24 -11.62 3.99
CA GLY A 128 4.83 -11.36 3.80
C GLY A 128 4.07 -11.22 5.11
N GLY A 129 2.87 -10.68 5.01
CA GLY A 129 2.08 -10.35 6.19
C GLY A 129 0.59 -10.22 5.94
N PHE A 130 -0.11 -9.88 7.02
CA PHE A 130 -1.57 -9.81 7.11
C PHE A 130 -2.01 -8.34 7.21
N PRO A 131 -2.65 -7.78 6.17
CA PRO A 131 -3.10 -6.39 6.20
C PRO A 131 -4.02 -6.06 7.37
N ALA A 132 -4.86 -7.01 7.80
CA ALA A 132 -5.77 -6.83 8.93
C ALA A 132 -5.02 -6.49 10.23
N GLU A 133 -3.89 -7.16 10.47
CA GLU A 133 -3.11 -6.98 11.69
C GLU A 133 -2.28 -5.69 11.65
N ALA A 134 -1.94 -5.19 10.46
CA ALA A 134 -1.35 -3.85 10.32
C ALA A 134 -2.28 -2.75 10.87
N TRP A 135 -3.58 -2.82 10.55
CA TRP A 135 -4.57 -1.89 11.11
C TRP A 135 -4.78 -2.09 12.62
N ASN A 136 -4.73 -3.33 13.11
CA ASN A 136 -4.79 -3.60 14.55
C ASN A 136 -3.58 -3.04 15.29
N PHE A 137 -2.38 -3.19 14.73
CA PHE A 137 -1.14 -2.66 15.29
C PHE A 137 -1.21 -1.15 15.41
N TRP A 138 -1.61 -0.46 14.33
CA TRP A 138 -1.83 0.98 14.36
C TRP A 138 -2.83 1.39 15.46
N THR A 139 -3.90 0.64 15.63
CA THR A 139 -4.91 0.93 16.68
C THR A 139 -4.37 0.74 18.09
N LYS A 140 -3.51 -0.28 18.32
CA LYS A 140 -3.03 -0.66 19.65
C LYS A 140 -1.78 0.12 20.08
N GLN A 141 -0.85 0.35 19.16
CA GLN A 141 0.48 0.90 19.43
C GLN A 141 0.74 2.23 18.72
N GLY A 142 -0.01 2.54 17.66
CA GLY A 142 0.29 3.67 16.79
C GLY A 142 1.44 3.40 15.84
N LEU A 143 1.82 4.43 15.08
CA LEU A 143 2.93 4.43 14.13
C LEU A 143 3.55 5.82 14.12
N VAL A 144 4.87 5.89 13.94
CA VAL A 144 5.56 7.16 13.72
C VAL A 144 5.50 7.60 12.26
N SER A 145 5.90 8.85 11.99
CA SER A 145 6.08 9.35 10.63
C SER A 145 7.31 8.73 9.97
N GLY A 146 7.30 8.63 8.65
CA GLY A 146 8.42 8.08 7.87
C GLY A 146 8.10 8.06 6.39
N GLY A 147 8.95 8.73 5.61
CA GLY A 147 8.79 8.86 4.17
C GLY A 147 9.58 7.85 3.35
N LEU A 148 9.82 8.21 2.09
CA LEU A 148 10.52 7.39 1.11
C LEU A 148 11.98 7.09 1.51
N TYR A 149 12.57 6.09 0.85
CA TYR A 149 13.99 5.78 0.99
C TYR A 149 14.86 7.02 0.75
N ASP A 150 15.81 7.26 1.67
CA ASP A 150 16.75 8.39 1.64
C ASP A 150 16.11 9.79 1.57
N SER A 151 14.82 9.91 1.90
CA SER A 151 14.11 11.20 1.86
C SER A 151 14.45 12.13 3.04
N HIS A 152 14.96 11.55 4.14
CA HIS A 152 15.09 12.22 5.44
C HIS A 152 13.78 12.82 5.98
N VAL A 153 12.62 12.31 5.53
CA VAL A 153 11.29 12.77 5.95
C VAL A 153 10.73 11.89 7.07
N GLY A 154 10.32 12.52 8.17
CA GLY A 154 9.69 11.85 9.30
C GLY A 154 10.68 11.22 10.28
N CYS A 155 10.15 10.42 11.20
CA CYS A 155 10.93 9.77 12.25
C CYS A 155 11.71 8.57 11.74
N ARG A 156 11.07 7.70 10.95
CA ARG A 156 11.66 6.48 10.40
C ARG A 156 11.34 6.34 8.91
N PRO A 157 12.08 7.06 8.03
CA PRO A 157 11.98 6.84 6.59
C PRO A 157 12.30 5.38 6.23
N TYR A 158 11.81 4.90 5.09
CA TYR A 158 12.04 3.53 4.64
C TYR A 158 13.54 3.26 4.44
N SER A 159 14.04 2.13 4.93
CA SER A 159 15.48 1.82 4.88
C SER A 159 15.88 0.95 3.69
N ILE A 160 14.91 0.37 2.99
CA ILE A 160 15.14 -0.56 1.88
C ILE A 160 15.10 0.20 0.55
N PRO A 161 16.14 0.11 -0.29
CA PRO A 161 16.18 0.81 -1.57
C PRO A 161 15.21 0.21 -2.60
N PRO A 162 14.75 1.02 -3.58
CA PRO A 162 13.96 0.56 -4.72
C PRO A 162 14.75 -0.42 -5.62
#